data_AF-A0A2V9MNJ8-F1
#
_entry.id   AF-A0A2V9MNJ8-F1
#
_cell.length_a   1.000
_cell.length_b   1.000
_cell.length_c   1.000
_cell.angle_alpha   90.00
_cell.angle_beta   90.00
_cell.angle_gamma   90.00
#
_symmetry.space_group_name_H-M   'P 1'
#
loop_
_entity.id
_entity.type
_entity.pdbx_description
1 polymer ?
#
loop_
_entity_poly.entity_id
_entity_poly.type
_entity_poly.pdbx_seq_one_letter_code
_entity_poly.pdbx_strand_id
1 'polypeptide(L)'
;MTSARSRFAGLLFTASFLLSFTGNAKALPAFARKYGLRCSACHEAWPMLNYFGQKFKDNGYQLMNDRDSPVWQNPSYWPVTFRMTPFWHRESTDKVSYDTTGGGAALKRLSFSGFDYGGLDILSAGTLEKNISFQIIPASDELGSFHIEAVNARLDNLFHSPWLNFKLGKFELDNIVSEKRGLTLSASGGGYNLYHFIPVGDGNIFGQLGDNQIGVEWLGHSANDRTRLSVAVLSSTDGNPDLPYGSNSYSTFITGSHAFNVGKLGTDRIGFYAMLGEAATSFLTSGGVPIANSGTGNKGFSREGFVGLFYFGKLDFQVVTQHGSDSPWFGAGFGNPIDDPTAPKWCIR
;
A
#
# COMPACT_ATOMS: atom_id res chain seq x y z
N MET A 1 34.31 -0.51 40.92
CA MET A 1 32.91 0.00 41.01
C MET A 1 32.71 1.39 40.36
N THR A 2 33.74 2.03 39.78
CA THR A 2 33.68 3.35 39.14
C THR A 2 33.11 3.35 37.71
N SER A 3 33.22 2.23 36.97
CA SER A 3 32.77 2.09 35.58
C SER A 3 31.25 2.11 35.39
N ALA A 4 30.48 1.52 36.31
CA ALA A 4 29.02 1.46 36.20
C ALA A 4 28.36 2.84 36.40
N ARG A 5 28.92 3.69 37.27
CA ARG A 5 28.41 5.03 37.54
C ARG A 5 28.61 5.98 36.36
N SER A 6 29.74 5.89 35.64
CA SER A 6 29.98 6.74 34.46
C SER A 6 29.10 6.34 33.26
N ARG A 7 28.80 5.05 33.10
CA ARG A 7 27.87 4.55 32.06
C ARG A 7 26.43 4.99 32.32
N PHE A 8 26.01 4.98 33.59
CA PHE A 8 24.66 5.42 33.98
C PHE A 8 24.49 6.94 33.80
N ALA A 9 25.51 7.72 34.15
CA ALA A 9 25.52 9.17 33.91
C ALA A 9 25.49 9.50 32.40
N GLY A 10 26.24 8.74 31.58
CA GLY A 10 26.20 8.88 30.12
C GLY A 10 24.80 8.59 29.54
N LEU A 11 24.17 7.49 29.95
CA LEU A 11 22.80 7.13 29.55
C LEU A 11 21.77 8.20 29.96
N LEU A 12 21.85 8.71 31.18
CA LEU A 12 20.96 9.78 31.64
C LEU A 12 21.17 11.07 30.85
N PHE A 13 22.43 11.42 30.53
CA PHE A 13 22.74 12.61 29.77
C PHE A 13 22.24 12.48 28.32
N THR A 14 22.45 11.34 27.68
CA THR A 14 21.91 11.05 26.33
C THR A 14 20.39 11.05 26.33
N ALA A 15 19.73 10.42 27.32
CA ALA A 15 18.27 10.44 27.44
C ALA A 15 17.71 11.85 27.65
N SER A 16 18.35 12.66 28.50
CA SER A 16 17.96 14.05 28.77
C SER A 16 18.20 14.95 27.55
N PHE A 17 19.30 14.74 26.83
CA PHE A 17 19.60 15.41 25.58
C PHE A 17 18.56 15.09 24.50
N LEU A 18 18.20 13.81 24.31
CA LEU A 18 17.16 13.40 23.36
C LEU A 18 15.77 13.95 23.71
N LEU A 19 15.41 13.96 25.00
CA LEU A 19 14.15 14.54 25.47
C LEU A 19 14.10 16.07 25.32
N SER A 20 15.26 16.73 25.23
CA SER A 20 15.31 18.19 25.02
C SER A 20 14.94 18.60 23.58
N PHE A 21 14.85 17.66 22.64
CA PHE A 21 14.42 17.89 21.25
C PHE A 21 12.94 17.62 20.99
N THR A 22 12.11 17.38 22.02
CA THR A 22 10.65 17.24 21.85
C THR A 22 9.99 18.60 21.65
N GLY A 23 10.25 19.24 20.51
CA GLY A 23 9.56 20.45 20.07
C GLY A 23 8.26 20.13 19.33
N ASN A 24 7.32 21.09 19.29
CA ASN A 24 6.18 21.02 18.37
C ASN A 24 6.70 21.03 16.93
N ALA A 25 6.66 19.89 16.24
CA ALA A 25 6.99 19.81 14.83
C ALA A 25 5.99 20.64 14.03
N LYS A 26 6.43 21.80 13.52
CA LYS A 26 5.68 22.59 12.54
C LYS A 26 5.84 21.99 11.16
N ALA A 27 5.35 20.76 10.99
CA ALA A 27 5.17 20.20 9.65
C ALA A 27 4.30 21.16 8.82
N LEU A 28 4.37 21.05 7.50
CA LEU A 28 3.49 21.78 6.60
C LEU A 28 2.28 20.88 6.23
N PRO A 29 1.27 20.67 7.09
CA PRO A 29 0.14 19.82 6.72
C PRO A 29 -0.73 20.59 5.73
N ALA A 30 -0.52 20.35 4.44
CA ALA A 30 -1.25 21.05 3.38
C ALA A 30 -2.78 20.94 3.61
N PHE A 31 -3.29 19.73 3.86
CA PHE A 31 -4.72 19.52 4.15
C PHE A 31 -5.21 20.25 5.40
N ALA A 32 -4.50 20.13 6.51
CA ALA A 32 -4.95 20.74 7.75
C ALA A 32 -4.95 22.28 7.66
N ARG A 33 -3.99 22.89 6.94
CA ARG A 33 -4.00 24.33 6.67
C ARG A 33 -5.11 24.78 5.73
N LYS A 34 -5.45 23.98 4.70
CA LYS A 34 -6.59 24.25 3.79
C LYS A 34 -7.87 24.54 4.59
N TYR A 35 -8.07 23.76 5.66
CA TYR A 35 -9.29 23.82 6.47
C TYR A 35 -9.13 24.48 7.85
N GLY A 36 -7.94 25.01 8.18
CA GLY A 36 -7.67 25.57 9.51
C GLY A 36 -7.75 24.56 10.65
N LEU A 37 -7.56 23.26 10.35
CA LEU A 37 -7.61 22.16 11.31
C LEU A 37 -6.22 21.85 11.88
N ARG A 38 -6.20 21.27 13.07
CA ARG A 38 -4.98 20.72 13.70
C ARG A 38 -4.77 19.28 13.23
N CYS A 39 -3.53 18.76 13.24
CA CYS A 39 -3.26 17.37 12.81
C CYS A 39 -4.09 16.34 13.62
N SER A 40 -4.26 16.57 14.93
CA SER A 40 -5.08 15.73 15.81
C SER A 40 -6.58 15.76 15.50
N ALA A 41 -7.05 16.68 14.64
CA ALA A 41 -8.41 16.63 14.14
C ALA A 41 -8.61 15.43 13.20
N CYS A 42 -7.58 15.04 12.44
CA CYS A 42 -7.66 13.95 11.46
C CYS A 42 -6.96 12.66 11.92
N HIS A 43 -6.01 12.74 12.83
CA HIS A 43 -5.18 11.60 13.23
C HIS A 43 -5.39 11.23 14.70
N GLU A 44 -5.42 9.93 14.98
CA GLU A 44 -5.34 9.37 16.34
C GLU A 44 -3.87 9.29 16.78
N ALA A 45 -3.05 8.63 15.99
CA ALA A 45 -1.60 8.65 16.03
C ALA A 45 -1.08 8.67 14.59
N TRP A 46 0.08 9.26 14.31
CA TRP A 46 0.64 9.12 12.97
C TRP A 46 1.07 7.66 12.74
N PRO A 47 0.69 7.01 11.62
CA PRO A 47 -0.04 7.51 10.43
C PRO A 47 -1.55 7.19 10.41
N MET A 48 -2.10 6.63 11.48
CA MET A 48 -3.50 6.22 11.61
C MET A 48 -4.48 7.41 11.61
N LEU A 49 -5.51 7.32 10.76
CA LEU A 49 -6.60 8.28 10.72
C LEU A 49 -7.61 7.98 11.82
N ASN A 50 -8.11 9.03 12.47
CA ASN A 50 -9.30 8.91 13.29
C ASN A 50 -10.55 8.92 12.40
N TYR A 51 -11.72 8.77 13.02
CA TYR A 51 -13.01 8.80 12.33
C TYR A 51 -13.20 10.01 11.39
N PHE A 52 -12.82 11.21 11.83
CA PHE A 52 -12.96 12.43 11.03
C PHE A 52 -12.03 12.41 9.82
N GLY A 53 -10.76 12.03 10.03
CA GLY A 53 -9.76 11.94 8.96
C GLY A 53 -10.11 10.88 7.91
N GLN A 54 -10.62 9.74 8.35
CA GLN A 54 -11.06 8.65 7.46
C GLN A 54 -12.25 9.10 6.61
N LYS A 55 -13.28 9.71 7.23
CA LYS A 55 -14.41 10.29 6.51
C LYS A 55 -13.99 11.37 5.51
N PHE A 56 -13.03 12.22 5.88
CA PHE A 56 -12.51 13.25 4.97
C PHE A 56 -11.83 12.63 3.73
N LYS A 57 -11.02 11.58 3.91
CA LYS A 57 -10.41 10.81 2.81
C LYS A 57 -11.46 10.12 1.93
N ASP A 58 -12.46 9.51 2.55
CA ASP A 58 -13.50 8.76 1.83
C ASP A 58 -14.41 9.68 1.01
N ASN A 59 -14.70 10.89 1.48
CA ASN A 59 -15.42 11.93 0.73
C ASN A 59 -14.60 12.60 -0.39
N GLY A 60 -13.39 12.12 -0.69
CA GLY A 60 -12.54 12.71 -1.73
C GLY A 60 -11.86 14.01 -1.30
N TYR A 61 -11.37 14.06 -0.05
CA TYR A 61 -10.72 15.24 0.54
C TYR A 61 -11.65 16.46 0.66
N GLN A 62 -12.90 16.21 1.07
CA GLN A 62 -13.95 17.21 1.21
C GLN A 62 -14.55 17.23 2.63
N LEU A 63 -14.88 18.43 3.12
CA LEU A 63 -15.69 18.63 4.33
C LEU A 63 -17.19 18.59 4.06
N MET A 64 -17.60 18.39 2.81
CA MET A 64 -18.99 18.37 2.35
C MET A 64 -19.68 19.73 2.49
N ASN A 65 -18.98 20.81 2.12
CA ASN A 65 -19.54 22.16 2.06
C ASN A 65 -19.05 22.93 0.83
N ASP A 66 -19.63 24.10 0.56
CA ASP A 66 -19.32 24.85 -0.66
C ASP A 66 -17.88 25.37 -0.70
N ARG A 67 -17.19 25.48 0.45
CA ARG A 67 -15.78 25.90 0.52
C ARG A 67 -14.80 24.81 0.07
N ASP A 68 -15.27 23.61 -0.27
CA ASP A 68 -14.44 22.54 -0.82
C ASP A 68 -14.00 22.82 -2.27
N SER A 69 -14.74 23.66 -3.00
CA SER A 69 -14.37 24.06 -4.36
C SER A 69 -13.09 24.93 -4.36
N PRO A 70 -12.15 24.71 -5.30
CA PRO A 70 -10.94 25.51 -5.42
C PRO A 70 -11.16 27.02 -5.54
N VAL A 71 -12.34 27.47 -6.01
CA VAL A 71 -12.68 28.90 -6.12
C VAL A 71 -12.65 29.64 -4.78
N TRP A 72 -12.92 28.94 -3.68
CA TRP A 72 -12.89 29.50 -2.32
C TRP A 72 -11.54 29.36 -1.63
N GLN A 73 -10.55 28.79 -2.33
CA GLN A 73 -9.23 28.53 -1.78
C GLN A 73 -8.32 29.74 -1.97
N ASN A 74 -7.39 29.91 -1.03
CA ASN A 74 -6.32 30.87 -1.20
C ASN A 74 -5.42 30.40 -2.36
N PRO A 75 -5.14 31.23 -3.39
CA PRO A 75 -4.26 30.85 -4.50
C PRO A 75 -2.85 30.43 -4.07
N SER A 76 -2.39 30.82 -2.88
CA SER A 76 -1.13 30.36 -2.28
C SER A 76 -1.19 28.91 -1.77
N TYR A 77 -2.37 28.28 -1.76
CA TYR A 77 -2.53 26.89 -1.36
C TYR A 77 -2.25 25.95 -2.54
N TRP A 78 -1.10 25.29 -2.48
CA TRP A 78 -0.79 24.13 -3.30
C TRP A 78 -0.89 22.88 -2.42
N PRO A 79 -1.79 21.91 -2.72
CA PRO A 79 -1.91 20.67 -1.97
C PRO A 79 -0.74 19.72 -2.25
N VAL A 80 0.48 20.09 -1.86
CA VAL A 80 1.69 19.27 -2.03
C VAL A 80 2.38 19.07 -0.67
N THR A 81 2.90 17.87 -0.44
CA THR A 81 3.68 17.52 0.73
C THR A 81 4.84 16.63 0.29
N PHE A 82 6.03 16.89 0.84
CA PHE A 82 7.22 16.11 0.57
C PHE A 82 7.52 15.21 1.77
N ARG A 83 7.83 13.94 1.54
CA ARG A 83 8.28 13.01 2.57
C ARG A 83 9.60 12.39 2.15
N MET A 84 10.60 12.56 2.99
CA MET A 84 11.88 11.85 2.94
C MET A 84 12.38 11.73 4.37
N THR A 85 12.85 10.56 4.78
CA THR A 85 13.17 10.30 6.18
C THR A 85 14.62 9.86 6.30
N PRO A 86 15.51 10.66 6.92
CA PRO A 86 16.81 10.19 7.35
C PRO A 86 16.66 9.38 8.65
N PHE A 87 17.41 8.30 8.79
CA PHE A 87 17.34 7.45 9.97
C PHE A 87 18.68 6.78 10.28
N TRP A 88 18.80 6.27 11.50
CA TRP A 88 19.78 5.26 11.85
C TRP A 88 19.03 3.95 12.08
N HIS A 89 19.53 2.87 11.52
CA HIS A 89 18.92 1.55 11.69
C HIS A 89 19.96 0.52 12.11
N ARG A 90 19.45 -0.55 12.73
CA ARG A 90 20.17 -1.79 12.93
C ARG A 90 19.26 -2.93 12.51
N GLU A 91 19.72 -3.70 11.57
CA GLU A 91 18.92 -4.74 10.94
C GLU A 91 19.61 -6.08 10.99
N SER A 92 18.80 -7.12 10.91
CA SER A 92 19.32 -8.45 10.76
C SER A 92 18.37 -9.32 9.95
N THR A 93 18.87 -9.73 8.80
CA THR A 93 18.17 -10.61 7.87
C THR A 93 18.83 -11.98 7.93
N ASP A 94 18.03 -12.99 8.20
CA ASP A 94 18.48 -14.38 8.22
C ASP A 94 18.31 -15.02 6.84
N LYS A 95 19.02 -16.12 6.59
CA LYS A 95 18.95 -16.90 5.34
C LYS A 95 19.23 -16.07 4.07
N VAL A 96 20.13 -15.09 4.15
CA VAL A 96 20.61 -14.39 2.96
C VAL A 96 21.51 -15.34 2.18
N SER A 97 21.19 -15.57 0.90
CA SER A 97 22.04 -16.34 0.00
C SER A 97 23.28 -15.54 -0.37
N TYR A 98 24.46 -16.15 -0.28
CA TYR A 98 25.73 -15.54 -0.70
C TYR A 98 26.59 -16.56 -1.47
N ASP A 99 27.39 -16.04 -2.39
CA ASP A 99 28.31 -16.85 -3.17
C ASP A 99 29.47 -17.34 -2.30
N THR A 100 29.72 -18.64 -2.36
CA THR A 100 30.88 -19.26 -1.73
C THR A 100 32.06 -19.25 -2.70
N THR A 101 33.27 -19.19 -2.17
CA THR A 101 34.53 -19.22 -2.94
C THR A 101 34.68 -20.46 -3.84
N GLY A 102 33.87 -21.50 -3.64
CA GLY A 102 33.81 -22.71 -4.46
C GLY A 102 32.76 -22.68 -5.59
N GLY A 103 32.09 -21.54 -5.82
CA GLY A 103 31.07 -21.41 -6.87
C GLY A 103 29.70 -21.98 -6.52
N GLY A 104 29.44 -22.31 -5.25
CA GLY A 104 28.12 -22.69 -4.74
C GLY A 104 27.45 -21.57 -3.94
N ALA A 105 26.16 -21.71 -3.62
CA ALA A 105 25.43 -20.79 -2.75
C ALA A 105 25.37 -21.33 -1.31
N ALA A 106 25.54 -20.44 -0.33
CA ALA A 106 25.31 -20.75 1.08
C ALA A 106 24.41 -19.68 1.72
N LEU A 107 23.80 -20.03 2.86
CA LEU A 107 22.93 -19.12 3.61
C LEU A 107 23.65 -18.56 4.83
N LYS A 108 23.50 -17.26 5.08
CA LYS A 108 24.06 -16.61 6.26
C LYS A 108 23.12 -15.55 6.80
N ARG A 109 23.12 -15.40 8.13
CA ARG A 109 22.52 -14.24 8.79
C ARG A 109 23.44 -13.03 8.64
N LEU A 110 22.94 -11.99 8.01
CA LEU A 110 23.59 -10.69 7.96
C LEU A 110 23.08 -9.81 9.09
N SER A 111 23.96 -8.99 9.64
CA SER A 111 23.64 -8.01 10.68
C SER A 111 24.48 -6.78 10.44
N PHE A 112 23.82 -5.63 10.33
CA PHE A 112 24.47 -4.37 10.03
C PHE A 112 23.74 -3.21 10.73
N SER A 113 24.42 -2.07 10.79
CA SER A 113 23.84 -0.82 11.28
C SER A 113 24.52 0.36 10.62
N GLY A 114 23.78 1.42 10.37
CA GLY A 114 24.28 2.60 9.66
C GLY A 114 23.31 3.76 9.71
N PHE A 115 23.78 4.91 9.26
CA PHE A 115 22.91 6.03 8.89
C PHE A 115 22.48 5.84 7.45
N ASP A 116 21.22 6.10 7.18
CA ASP A 116 20.60 5.92 5.88
C ASP A 116 19.46 6.94 5.70
N TYR A 117 18.85 6.97 4.53
CA TYR A 117 17.67 7.76 4.25
C TYR A 117 16.77 7.01 3.27
N GLY A 118 15.45 7.21 3.38
CA GLY A 118 14.49 6.59 2.46
C GLY A 118 14.30 7.41 1.18
N GLY A 119 13.55 6.84 0.24
CA GLY A 119 13.08 7.53 -0.97
C GLY A 119 12.30 8.83 -0.72
N LEU A 120 12.05 9.56 -1.81
CA LEU A 120 11.27 10.80 -1.80
C LEU A 120 9.85 10.55 -2.31
N ASP A 121 8.84 10.87 -1.50
CA ASP A 121 7.46 10.99 -1.97
C ASP A 121 7.05 12.44 -2.13
N ILE A 122 6.41 12.75 -3.26
CA ILE A 122 5.75 14.02 -3.52
C ILE A 122 4.24 13.77 -3.49
N LEU A 123 3.63 13.91 -2.32
CA LEU A 123 2.21 13.64 -2.15
C LEU A 123 1.38 14.86 -2.54
N SER A 124 0.55 14.73 -3.56
CA SER A 124 -0.45 15.74 -3.91
C SER A 124 -1.83 15.15 -4.08
N ALA A 125 -2.81 15.68 -3.38
CA ALA A 125 -4.19 15.27 -3.50
C ALA A 125 -5.15 16.36 -3.03
N GLY A 126 -6.37 16.40 -3.56
CA GLY A 126 -7.34 17.43 -3.22
C GLY A 126 -8.51 17.45 -4.17
N THR A 127 -9.22 18.57 -4.20
CA THR A 127 -10.38 18.80 -5.06
C THR A 127 -9.97 19.58 -6.31
N LEU A 128 -10.47 19.15 -7.47
CA LEU A 128 -10.47 19.94 -8.73
C LEU A 128 -11.75 20.77 -8.85
N GLU A 129 -12.87 20.24 -8.34
CA GLU A 129 -14.16 20.91 -8.20
C GLU A 129 -14.93 20.23 -7.06
N LYS A 130 -16.06 20.80 -6.61
CA LYS A 130 -17.00 20.08 -5.75
C LYS A 130 -17.30 18.70 -6.35
N ASN A 131 -17.09 17.65 -5.56
CA ASN A 131 -17.30 16.25 -5.96
C ASN A 131 -16.37 15.71 -7.07
N ILE A 132 -15.31 16.44 -7.42
CA ILE A 132 -14.26 15.96 -8.32
C ILE A 132 -12.93 16.10 -7.59
N SER A 133 -12.31 14.97 -7.24
CA SER A 133 -11.03 14.96 -6.53
C SER A 133 -9.93 14.26 -7.30
N PHE A 134 -8.68 14.48 -6.89
CA PHE A 134 -7.50 13.89 -7.53
C PHE A 134 -6.48 13.46 -6.50
N GLN A 135 -5.61 12.55 -6.92
CA GLN A 135 -4.38 12.18 -6.23
C GLN A 135 -3.29 11.94 -7.26
N ILE A 136 -2.10 12.47 -7.00
CA ILE A 136 -0.88 12.21 -7.74
C ILE A 136 0.28 12.10 -6.75
N ILE A 137 1.04 11.02 -6.86
CA ILE A 137 2.21 10.75 -6.04
C ILE A 137 3.33 10.28 -6.96
N PRO A 138 4.18 11.19 -7.45
CA PRO A 138 5.51 10.83 -7.91
C PRO A 138 6.35 10.41 -6.71
N ALA A 139 7.04 9.29 -6.82
CA ALA A 139 7.95 8.78 -5.79
C ALA A 139 9.30 8.45 -6.42
N SER A 140 10.37 8.48 -5.62
CA SER A 140 11.66 7.93 -6.01
C SER A 140 12.16 6.91 -5.01
N ASP A 141 13.04 6.02 -5.45
CA ASP A 141 13.95 5.31 -4.55
C ASP A 141 14.98 6.26 -3.92
N GLU A 142 15.84 5.71 -3.07
CA GLU A 142 16.92 6.40 -2.36
C GLU A 142 18.03 6.94 -3.29
N LEU A 143 18.06 6.49 -4.55
CA LEU A 143 19.02 6.91 -5.58
C LEU A 143 18.44 7.97 -6.53
N GLY A 144 17.16 8.31 -6.37
CA GLY A 144 16.47 9.31 -7.19
C GLY A 144 15.89 8.76 -8.50
N SER A 145 15.66 7.44 -8.61
CA SER A 145 14.91 6.85 -9.71
C SER A 145 13.41 7.08 -9.49
N PHE A 146 12.79 7.91 -10.32
CA PHE A 146 11.38 8.30 -10.16
C PHE A 146 10.40 7.40 -10.92
N HIS A 147 9.27 7.13 -10.28
CA HIS A 147 8.09 6.51 -10.87
C HIS A 147 6.80 7.19 -10.39
N ILE A 148 5.66 6.79 -10.97
CA ILE A 148 4.34 7.19 -10.49
C ILE A 148 3.81 6.11 -9.55
N GLU A 149 3.79 6.44 -8.26
CA GLU A 149 3.28 5.58 -7.20
C GLU A 149 1.76 5.51 -7.25
N ALA A 150 1.09 6.66 -7.31
CA ALA A 150 -0.36 6.76 -7.47
C ALA A 150 -0.72 7.91 -8.40
N VAL A 151 -1.74 7.71 -9.24
CA VAL A 151 -2.34 8.76 -10.06
C VAL A 151 -3.80 8.41 -10.31
N ASN A 152 -4.74 9.18 -9.75
CA ASN A 152 -6.15 8.93 -9.95
C ASN A 152 -6.98 10.21 -9.91
N ALA A 153 -8.12 10.15 -10.59
CA ALA A 153 -9.20 11.10 -10.48
C ALA A 153 -10.43 10.41 -9.90
N ARG A 154 -11.24 11.15 -9.17
CA ARG A 154 -12.42 10.64 -8.49
C ARG A 154 -13.64 11.50 -8.77
N LEU A 155 -14.78 10.82 -8.90
CA LEU A 155 -16.12 11.39 -8.85
C LEU A 155 -16.74 10.97 -7.53
N ASP A 156 -16.96 11.92 -6.63
CA ASP A 156 -17.37 11.64 -5.26
C ASP A 156 -18.81 12.10 -5.01
N ASN A 157 -19.52 11.41 -4.11
CA ASN A 157 -20.87 11.76 -3.66
C ASN A 157 -21.88 11.98 -4.80
N LEU A 158 -21.83 11.13 -5.83
CA LEU A 158 -22.76 11.21 -6.95
C LEU A 158 -24.20 11.06 -6.46
N PHE A 159 -25.09 11.91 -6.98
CA PHE A 159 -26.48 12.03 -6.50
C PHE A 159 -26.60 12.29 -4.98
N HIS A 160 -25.62 12.96 -4.38
CA HIS A 160 -25.56 13.27 -2.95
C HIS A 160 -25.46 12.02 -2.04
N SER A 161 -24.94 10.91 -2.56
CA SER A 161 -24.83 9.66 -1.82
C SER A 161 -23.36 9.32 -1.50
N PRO A 162 -22.99 9.10 -0.23
CA PRO A 162 -21.65 8.60 0.14
C PRO A 162 -21.44 7.12 -0.27
N TRP A 163 -22.47 6.49 -0.83
CA TRP A 163 -22.42 5.13 -1.39
C TRP A 163 -22.14 5.11 -2.89
N LEU A 164 -21.97 6.26 -3.54
CA LEU A 164 -21.71 6.33 -4.97
C LEU A 164 -20.52 7.23 -5.26
N ASN A 165 -19.33 6.64 -5.18
CA ASN A 165 -18.07 7.27 -5.55
C ASN A 165 -17.33 6.36 -6.53
N PHE A 166 -16.61 6.96 -7.48
CA PHE A 166 -15.78 6.25 -8.44
C PHE A 166 -14.37 6.84 -8.47
N LYS A 167 -13.36 5.99 -8.44
CA LYS A 167 -11.93 6.34 -8.56
C LYS A 167 -11.35 5.63 -9.78
N LEU A 168 -10.75 6.36 -10.71
CA LEU A 168 -10.11 5.84 -11.91
C LEU A 168 -8.62 6.19 -11.90
N GLY A 169 -7.75 5.21 -12.15
CA GLY A 169 -6.32 5.40 -12.32
C GLY A 169 -5.50 4.35 -11.56
N LYS A 170 -4.28 4.72 -11.15
CA LYS A 170 -3.41 3.94 -10.27
C LYS A 170 -3.65 4.34 -8.81
N PHE A 171 -3.98 3.37 -7.96
CA PHE A 171 -4.31 3.62 -6.57
C PHE A 171 -4.02 2.44 -5.64
N GLU A 172 -3.81 2.75 -4.37
CA GLU A 172 -3.79 1.77 -3.30
C GLU A 172 -5.19 1.12 -3.15
N LEU A 173 -5.22 -0.21 -3.01
CA LEU A 173 -6.43 -0.97 -2.67
C LEU A 173 -6.93 -0.60 -1.25
N ASP A 174 -8.24 -0.68 -0.99
CA ASP A 174 -8.80 -0.36 0.34
C ASP A 174 -8.56 -1.49 1.38
N ASN A 175 -7.29 -1.81 1.58
CA ASN A 175 -6.81 -2.72 2.59
C ASN A 175 -6.95 -2.13 3.99
N ILE A 176 -7.25 -2.97 4.98
CA ILE A 176 -7.32 -2.53 6.38
C ILE A 176 -5.96 -2.03 6.89
N VAL A 177 -4.87 -2.68 6.47
CA VAL A 177 -3.49 -2.22 6.69
C VAL A 177 -2.98 -1.71 5.36
N SER A 178 -2.51 -0.48 5.35
CA SER A 178 -1.88 0.13 4.18
C SER A 178 -0.38 -0.11 4.24
N GLU A 179 0.18 -0.69 3.18
CA GLU A 179 1.63 -0.83 3.03
C GLU A 179 2.29 0.53 2.73
N LYS A 180 1.56 1.42 2.03
CA LYS A 180 2.04 2.79 1.74
C LYS A 180 2.09 3.68 2.98
N ARG A 181 1.47 3.25 4.09
CA ARG A 181 1.50 3.88 5.42
C ARG A 181 2.24 3.00 6.45
N GLY A 182 3.26 2.27 6.00
CA GLY A 182 4.15 1.49 6.88
C GLY A 182 4.83 2.33 7.96
N LEU A 183 5.12 1.67 9.09
CA LEU A 183 5.81 2.26 10.24
C LEU A 183 7.32 2.02 10.23
N THR A 184 7.81 1.16 9.35
CA THR A 184 9.24 0.92 9.22
C THR A 184 9.88 2.06 8.44
N LEU A 185 11.17 2.28 8.71
CA LEU A 185 11.94 3.32 8.05
C LEU A 185 12.79 2.77 6.90
N SER A 186 12.90 1.45 6.79
CA SER A 186 13.68 0.75 5.77
C SER A 186 12.86 -0.32 5.06
N ALA A 187 13.43 -0.84 3.97
CA ALA A 187 12.86 -1.96 3.23
C ALA A 187 12.82 -3.27 4.04
N SER A 188 13.58 -3.36 5.13
CA SER A 188 13.60 -4.55 6.00
C SER A 188 12.38 -4.57 6.92
N GLY A 189 11.40 -5.39 6.56
CA GLY A 189 10.13 -5.51 7.29
C GLY A 189 9.11 -4.42 6.97
N GLY A 190 9.35 -3.60 5.94
CA GLY A 190 8.40 -2.57 5.51
C GLY A 190 7.26 -3.08 4.63
N GLY A 191 7.52 -4.14 3.86
CA GLY A 191 6.47 -4.84 3.12
C GLY A 191 5.76 -5.87 3.98
N TYR A 192 4.44 -6.00 3.80
CA TYR A 192 3.67 -7.05 4.44
C TYR A 192 3.81 -8.32 3.60
N ASN A 193 4.64 -9.27 4.06
CA ASN A 193 4.84 -10.55 3.36
C ASN A 193 3.53 -11.25 2.96
N LEU A 194 2.47 -11.09 3.74
CA LEU A 194 1.15 -11.65 3.42
C LEU A 194 0.57 -11.08 2.11
N TYR A 195 0.76 -9.80 1.84
CA TYR A 195 0.26 -9.12 0.64
C TYR A 195 1.04 -9.46 -0.62
N HIS A 196 2.29 -9.88 -0.45
CA HIS A 196 3.21 -10.20 -1.55
C HIS A 196 3.59 -11.67 -1.63
N PHE A 197 2.86 -12.54 -0.91
CA PHE A 197 3.21 -13.95 -0.85
C PHE A 197 2.98 -14.64 -2.21
N ILE A 198 4.06 -15.21 -2.75
CA ILE A 198 4.07 -16.04 -3.95
C ILE A 198 4.74 -17.37 -3.58
N PRO A 199 4.10 -18.54 -3.85
CA PRO A 199 4.73 -19.84 -3.64
C PRO A 199 6.05 -19.97 -4.42
N VAL A 200 7.00 -20.75 -3.90
CA VAL A 200 8.26 -20.98 -4.59
C VAL A 200 8.00 -21.69 -5.92
N GLY A 201 8.48 -21.11 -7.02
CA GLY A 201 8.28 -21.62 -8.38
C GLY A 201 7.03 -21.09 -9.08
N ASP A 202 6.19 -20.31 -8.39
CA ASP A 202 5.02 -19.66 -8.94
C ASP A 202 5.38 -18.30 -9.56
N GLY A 203 4.98 -18.08 -10.82
CA GLY A 203 5.18 -16.83 -11.56
C GLY A 203 4.03 -15.82 -11.45
N ASN A 204 3.05 -16.06 -10.58
CA ASN A 204 1.90 -15.16 -10.40
C ASN A 204 2.30 -13.89 -9.65
N ILE A 205 2.69 -12.88 -10.39
CA ILE A 205 2.97 -11.53 -9.89
C ILE A 205 1.72 -10.63 -9.81
N PHE A 206 0.52 -11.13 -10.11
CA PHE A 206 -0.67 -10.28 -10.29
C PHE A 206 -1.53 -10.14 -9.03
N GLY A 207 -1.29 -10.99 -8.02
CA GLY A 207 -2.02 -11.02 -6.75
C GLY A 207 -1.41 -10.18 -5.62
N GLN A 208 -0.68 -9.11 -5.94
CA GLN A 208 0.01 -8.29 -4.94
C GLN A 208 -0.95 -7.25 -4.32
N LEU A 209 -1.37 -7.51 -3.09
CA LEU A 209 -2.33 -6.64 -2.40
C LEU A 209 -1.69 -5.33 -1.90
N GLY A 210 -0.38 -5.33 -1.67
CA GLY A 210 0.36 -4.18 -1.15
C GLY A 210 0.72 -3.17 -2.23
N ASP A 211 0.61 -3.56 -3.50
CA ASP A 211 0.91 -2.70 -4.63
C ASP A 211 -0.27 -1.82 -5.05
N ASN A 212 0.05 -0.65 -5.60
CA ASN A 212 -0.96 0.24 -6.14
C ASN A 212 -1.39 -0.28 -7.52
N GLN A 213 -2.65 -0.65 -7.64
CA GLN A 213 -3.21 -1.26 -8.84
C GLN A 213 -3.80 -0.22 -9.79
N ILE A 214 -3.89 -0.56 -11.08
CA ILE A 214 -4.50 0.30 -12.11
C ILE A 214 -5.91 -0.21 -12.42
N GLY A 215 -6.91 0.65 -12.33
CA GLY A 215 -8.28 0.28 -12.66
C GLY A 215 -9.32 1.33 -12.32
N VAL A 216 -10.55 0.86 -12.08
CA VAL A 216 -11.68 1.64 -11.58
C VAL A 216 -12.18 1.02 -10.29
N GLU A 217 -12.37 1.83 -9.26
CA GLU A 217 -12.96 1.42 -7.99
C GLU A 217 -14.27 2.16 -7.74
N TRP A 218 -15.31 1.41 -7.39
CA TRP A 218 -16.50 1.93 -6.71
C TRP A 218 -16.27 1.90 -5.20
N LEU A 219 -16.59 3.00 -4.52
CA LEU A 219 -16.47 3.12 -3.07
C LEU A 219 -17.79 3.57 -2.46
N GLY A 220 -18.17 2.93 -1.36
CA GLY A 220 -19.31 3.31 -0.55
C GLY A 220 -19.03 3.24 0.93
N HIS A 221 -19.53 4.22 1.68
CA HIS A 221 -19.38 4.25 3.12
C HIS A 221 -20.59 4.88 3.83
N SER A 222 -20.79 4.46 5.06
CA SER A 222 -21.75 5.07 5.97
C SER A 222 -21.32 6.48 6.40
N ALA A 223 -22.28 7.33 6.75
CA ALA A 223 -22.02 8.69 7.21
C ALA A 223 -21.16 8.77 8.49
N ASN A 224 -21.14 7.68 9.27
CA ASN A 224 -20.34 7.51 10.48
C ASN A 224 -19.10 6.62 10.28
N ASP A 225 -18.71 6.34 9.03
CA ASP A 225 -17.52 5.57 8.64
C ASP A 225 -17.43 4.15 9.25
N ARG A 226 -18.49 3.68 9.91
CA ARG A 226 -18.51 2.36 10.52
C ARG A 226 -18.56 1.29 9.44
N THR A 227 -19.40 1.47 8.44
CA THR A 227 -19.53 0.55 7.31
C THR A 227 -18.83 1.13 6.10
N ARG A 228 -17.98 0.33 5.46
CA ARG A 228 -17.27 0.65 4.21
C ARG A 228 -17.33 -0.57 3.30
N LEU A 229 -17.50 -0.35 2.01
CA LEU A 229 -17.49 -1.37 0.97
C LEU A 229 -16.86 -0.78 -0.28
N SER A 230 -15.94 -1.50 -0.91
CA SER A 230 -15.40 -1.13 -2.22
C SER A 230 -15.30 -2.35 -3.13
N VAL A 231 -15.42 -2.08 -4.43
CA VAL A 231 -15.21 -3.05 -5.50
C VAL A 231 -14.38 -2.36 -6.57
N ALA A 232 -13.19 -2.89 -6.84
CA ALA A 232 -12.32 -2.43 -7.90
C ALA A 232 -12.20 -3.45 -9.01
N VAL A 233 -12.34 -3.01 -10.26
CA VAL A 233 -11.95 -3.78 -11.45
C VAL A 233 -10.61 -3.23 -11.92
N LEU A 234 -9.65 -4.12 -12.06
CA LEU A 234 -8.23 -3.83 -12.21
C LEU A 234 -7.71 -4.50 -13.48
N SER A 235 -6.78 -3.86 -14.16
CA SER A 235 -5.94 -4.55 -15.13
C SER A 235 -5.02 -5.50 -14.36
N SER A 236 -4.91 -6.75 -14.80
CA SER A 236 -3.99 -7.72 -14.18
C SER A 236 -2.55 -7.46 -14.62
N THR A 237 -2.00 -6.33 -14.19
CA THR A 237 -0.66 -5.85 -14.56
C THR A 237 0.18 -5.45 -13.35
N ASP A 238 -0.33 -5.71 -12.15
CA ASP A 238 0.31 -5.33 -10.91
C ASP A 238 0.68 -3.83 -10.86
N GLY A 239 -0.28 -2.98 -11.23
CA GLY A 239 -0.07 -1.54 -11.21
C GLY A 239 0.85 -0.97 -12.30
N ASN A 240 1.33 -1.79 -13.24
CA ASN A 240 2.19 -1.33 -14.34
C ASN A 240 1.36 -0.73 -15.49
N PRO A 241 1.72 0.49 -15.97
CA PRO A 241 1.07 1.12 -17.12
C PRO A 241 1.43 0.41 -18.44
N ASP A 242 0.75 0.79 -19.52
CA ASP A 242 0.99 0.30 -20.89
C ASP A 242 0.67 -1.18 -21.15
N LEU A 243 0.04 -1.86 -20.19
CA LEU A 243 -0.38 -3.26 -20.29
C LEU A 243 0.78 -4.19 -20.72
N PRO A 244 1.87 -4.24 -19.93
CA PRO A 244 3.13 -4.85 -20.37
C PRO A 244 3.03 -6.37 -20.55
N TYR A 245 2.05 -6.99 -19.88
CA TYR A 245 1.80 -8.43 -19.98
C TYR A 245 0.78 -8.75 -21.07
N GLY A 246 -0.20 -7.86 -21.32
CA GLY A 246 -1.17 -8.06 -22.39
C GLY A 246 -2.24 -9.12 -22.16
N SER A 247 -3.25 -9.03 -23.03
CA SER A 247 -4.56 -9.70 -23.04
C SER A 247 -5.60 -9.12 -22.09
N ASN A 248 -6.86 -9.38 -22.43
CA ASN A 248 -8.09 -9.02 -21.72
C ASN A 248 -8.18 -9.73 -20.35
N SER A 249 -7.16 -9.53 -19.51
CA SER A 249 -6.99 -10.08 -18.17
C SER A 249 -7.35 -9.02 -17.15
N TYR A 250 -8.31 -9.35 -16.29
CA TYR A 250 -8.80 -8.46 -15.27
C TYR A 250 -8.81 -9.15 -13.92
N SER A 251 -8.53 -8.36 -12.90
CA SER A 251 -8.69 -8.74 -11.51
C SER A 251 -9.80 -7.89 -10.90
N THR A 252 -10.53 -8.45 -9.95
CA THR A 252 -11.49 -7.73 -9.12
C THR A 252 -11.01 -7.78 -7.69
N PHE A 253 -10.95 -6.63 -7.02
CA PHE A 253 -10.72 -6.55 -5.59
C PHE A 253 -12.00 -6.09 -4.89
N ILE A 254 -12.49 -6.88 -3.94
CA ILE A 254 -13.67 -6.59 -3.13
C ILE A 254 -13.21 -6.48 -1.69
N THR A 255 -13.64 -5.45 -0.98
CA THR A 255 -13.37 -5.31 0.45
C THR A 255 -14.56 -4.69 1.16
N GLY A 256 -14.88 -5.22 2.32
CA GLY A 256 -16.00 -4.74 3.13
C GLY A 256 -15.65 -4.80 4.60
N SER A 257 -16.02 -3.77 5.36
CA SER A 257 -15.82 -3.76 6.81
C SER A 257 -16.95 -3.05 7.54
N HIS A 258 -17.17 -3.48 8.78
CA HIS A 258 -18.10 -2.88 9.71
C HIS A 258 -17.43 -2.68 11.07
N ALA A 259 -17.54 -1.46 11.60
CA ALA A 259 -17.04 -1.09 12.90
C ALA A 259 -18.19 -0.93 13.91
N PHE A 260 -17.97 -1.43 15.12
CA PHE A 260 -18.95 -1.42 16.21
C PHE A 260 -18.30 -1.02 17.52
N ASN A 261 -19.08 -0.36 18.37
CA ASN A 261 -18.57 0.13 19.65
C ASN A 261 -18.58 -0.99 20.68
N VAL A 262 -17.44 -1.22 21.35
CA VAL A 262 -17.26 -2.23 22.40
C VAL A 262 -17.16 -1.58 23.79
N GLY A 263 -17.88 -0.48 23.98
CA GLY A 263 -17.97 0.27 25.22
C GLY A 263 -16.64 0.96 25.57
N LYS A 264 -16.14 0.70 26.77
CA LYS A 264 -14.89 1.29 27.28
C LYS A 264 -13.64 0.80 26.56
N LEU A 265 -13.74 -0.27 25.77
CA LEU A 265 -12.60 -0.87 25.09
C LEU A 265 -12.23 -0.15 23.79
N GLY A 266 -13.18 0.50 23.12
CA GLY A 266 -12.93 1.21 21.86
C GLY A 266 -13.99 0.94 20.79
N THR A 267 -13.59 1.09 19.53
CA THR A 267 -14.42 0.77 18.36
C THR A 267 -13.72 -0.31 17.55
N ASP A 268 -14.19 -1.54 17.67
CA ASP A 268 -13.65 -2.66 16.93
C ASP A 268 -14.16 -2.64 15.49
N ARG A 269 -13.38 -3.20 14.57
CA ARG A 269 -13.75 -3.36 13.16
C ARG A 269 -13.49 -4.78 12.72
N ILE A 270 -14.45 -5.35 12.00
CA ILE A 270 -14.28 -6.62 11.30
C ILE A 270 -14.55 -6.41 9.82
N GLY A 271 -13.94 -7.22 8.98
CA GLY A 271 -14.15 -7.15 7.54
C GLY A 271 -13.60 -8.35 6.81
N PHE A 272 -13.71 -8.28 5.49
CA PHE A 272 -13.20 -9.27 4.56
C PHE A 272 -12.61 -8.57 3.34
N TYR A 273 -11.77 -9.30 2.61
CA TYR A 273 -11.35 -8.93 1.28
C TYR A 273 -11.27 -10.15 0.36
N ALA A 274 -11.40 -9.92 -0.93
CA ALA A 274 -11.19 -10.92 -1.98
C ALA A 274 -10.61 -10.25 -3.23
N MET A 275 -9.42 -10.66 -3.63
CA MET A 275 -8.88 -10.42 -4.97
C MET A 275 -9.11 -11.68 -5.80
N LEU A 276 -9.84 -11.56 -6.91
CA LEU A 276 -10.14 -12.64 -7.83
C LEU A 276 -9.78 -12.16 -9.21
N GLY A 277 -8.92 -12.86 -9.94
CA GLY A 277 -8.52 -12.40 -11.26
C GLY A 277 -8.11 -13.51 -12.17
N GLU A 278 -8.03 -13.16 -13.45
CA GLU A 278 -7.35 -13.99 -14.43
C GLU A 278 -6.16 -13.22 -14.97
N ALA A 279 -5.02 -13.87 -15.16
CA ALA A 279 -3.85 -13.25 -15.75
C ALA A 279 -3.15 -14.17 -16.74
N ALA A 280 -2.44 -13.56 -17.69
CA ALA A 280 -1.74 -14.26 -18.74
C ALA A 280 -0.62 -15.14 -18.16
N THR A 281 -0.51 -16.36 -18.69
CA THR A 281 0.53 -17.33 -18.29
C THR A 281 1.56 -17.57 -19.39
N SER A 282 1.40 -16.94 -20.56
CA SER A 282 2.27 -17.13 -21.71
C SER A 282 2.38 -15.84 -22.51
N PHE A 283 3.57 -15.56 -23.03
CA PHE A 283 3.90 -14.31 -23.72
C PHE A 283 4.73 -14.61 -24.97
N LEU A 284 4.56 -13.81 -26.02
CA LEU A 284 5.55 -13.79 -27.09
C LEU A 284 6.80 -13.08 -26.58
N THR A 285 7.99 -13.55 -26.96
CA THR A 285 9.24 -12.93 -26.55
C THR A 285 10.08 -12.51 -27.75
N SER A 286 10.86 -11.44 -27.59
CA SER A 286 11.90 -11.02 -28.53
C SER A 286 13.20 -10.85 -27.75
N GLY A 287 14.24 -11.61 -28.11
CA GLY A 287 15.50 -11.63 -27.34
C GLY A 287 15.34 -12.10 -25.88
N GLY A 288 14.32 -12.91 -25.58
CA GLY A 288 14.00 -13.37 -24.22
C GLY A 288 13.20 -12.37 -23.38
N VAL A 289 12.87 -11.19 -23.92
CA VAL A 289 12.03 -10.20 -23.24
C VAL A 289 10.57 -10.34 -23.71
N PRO A 290 9.59 -10.41 -22.81
CA PRO A 290 8.18 -10.39 -23.18
C PRO A 290 7.83 -9.18 -24.04
N ILE A 291 7.11 -9.41 -25.13
CA ILE A 291 6.56 -8.36 -25.98
C ILE A 291 5.29 -7.84 -25.30
N ALA A 292 5.23 -6.52 -25.09
CA ALA A 292 4.04 -5.88 -24.50
C ALA A 292 2.77 -6.24 -25.29
N ASN A 293 1.64 -6.39 -24.59
CA ASN A 293 0.36 -6.77 -25.17
C ASN A 293 0.26 -8.18 -25.79
N SER A 294 1.27 -9.05 -25.63
CA SER A 294 1.29 -10.38 -26.24
C SER A 294 0.83 -11.53 -25.35
N GLY A 295 0.39 -11.24 -24.12
CA GLY A 295 -0.10 -12.22 -23.17
C GLY A 295 -1.22 -13.09 -23.75
N THR A 296 -1.24 -14.36 -23.38
CA THR A 296 -2.28 -15.32 -23.75
C THR A 296 -2.47 -16.34 -22.63
N GLY A 297 -3.52 -17.14 -22.75
CA GLY A 297 -3.75 -18.29 -21.87
C GLY A 297 -4.17 -17.91 -20.45
N ASN A 298 -4.96 -16.84 -20.28
CA ASN A 298 -5.40 -16.34 -18.98
C ASN A 298 -5.87 -17.44 -18.03
N LYS A 299 -5.31 -17.44 -16.82
CA LYS A 299 -5.67 -18.38 -15.75
C LYS A 299 -6.03 -17.67 -14.47
N GLY A 300 -6.94 -18.29 -13.74
CA GLY A 300 -7.47 -17.78 -12.49
C GLY A 300 -6.45 -17.81 -11.35
N PHE A 301 -6.55 -16.81 -10.50
CA PHE A 301 -5.94 -16.76 -9.17
C PHE A 301 -6.88 -16.06 -8.18
N SER A 302 -6.66 -16.30 -6.89
CA SER A 302 -7.39 -15.65 -5.82
C SER A 302 -6.55 -15.37 -4.58
N ARG A 303 -6.92 -14.31 -3.86
CA ARG A 303 -6.47 -13.98 -2.51
C ARG A 303 -7.71 -13.59 -1.70
N GLU A 304 -8.09 -14.37 -0.71
CA GLU A 304 -9.28 -14.13 0.10
C GLU A 304 -8.93 -14.14 1.58
N GLY A 305 -9.57 -13.28 2.36
CA GLY A 305 -9.15 -13.09 3.74
C GLY A 305 -10.15 -12.35 4.61
N PHE A 306 -9.98 -12.53 5.92
CA PHE A 306 -10.66 -11.74 6.94
C PHE A 306 -9.69 -10.79 7.60
N VAL A 307 -10.24 -9.64 7.99
CA VAL A 307 -9.53 -8.57 8.66
C VAL A 307 -10.24 -8.15 9.93
N GLY A 308 -9.45 -7.76 10.93
CA GLY A 308 -9.96 -7.25 12.19
C GLY A 308 -9.06 -6.17 12.77
N LEU A 309 -9.65 -5.20 13.44
CA LEU A 309 -8.99 -4.23 14.30
C LEU A 309 -9.71 -4.24 15.64
N PHE A 310 -9.00 -4.64 16.69
CA PHE A 310 -9.58 -4.85 18.03
C PHE A 310 -8.87 -3.98 19.04
N TYR A 311 -9.64 -3.21 19.80
CA TYR A 311 -9.11 -2.33 20.83
C TYR A 311 -9.20 -2.97 22.22
N PHE A 312 -8.11 -2.86 22.98
CA PHE A 312 -8.01 -3.24 24.38
C PHE A 312 -7.47 -2.04 25.17
N GLY A 313 -8.34 -1.05 25.39
CA GLY A 313 -7.97 0.18 26.08
C GLY A 313 -7.13 1.09 25.20
N LYS A 314 -5.80 1.13 25.41
CA LYS A 314 -4.86 1.95 24.62
C LYS A 314 -4.08 1.15 23.58
N LEU A 315 -4.29 -0.16 23.53
CA LEU A 315 -3.66 -1.04 22.55
C LEU A 315 -4.70 -1.38 21.50
N ASP A 316 -4.30 -1.36 20.24
CA ASP A 316 -5.03 -1.96 19.15
C ASP A 316 -4.28 -3.19 18.62
N PHE A 317 -5.03 -4.15 18.11
CA PHE A 317 -4.51 -5.36 17.49
C PHE A 317 -5.16 -5.52 16.13
N GLN A 318 -4.32 -5.55 15.10
CA GLN A 318 -4.76 -5.79 13.74
C GLN A 318 -4.52 -7.25 13.36
N VAL A 319 -5.59 -7.91 12.93
CA VAL A 319 -5.58 -9.30 12.49
C VAL A 319 -5.84 -9.31 11.00
N VAL A 320 -4.95 -9.96 10.24
CA VAL A 320 -5.11 -10.18 8.80
C VAL A 320 -4.84 -11.64 8.52
N THR A 321 -5.75 -12.27 7.79
CA THR A 321 -5.65 -13.67 7.37
C THR A 321 -5.78 -13.73 5.87
N GLN A 322 -5.13 -14.69 5.22
CA GLN A 322 -5.24 -14.87 3.78
C GLN A 322 -5.17 -16.35 3.41
N HIS A 323 -6.03 -16.73 2.49
CA HIS A 323 -5.90 -17.91 1.66
C HIS A 323 -5.64 -17.46 0.22
N GLY A 324 -4.59 -17.99 -0.40
CA GLY A 324 -4.29 -17.78 -1.81
C GLY A 324 -4.45 -19.06 -2.61
N SER A 325 -5.03 -18.96 -3.80
CA SER A 325 -5.07 -20.05 -4.77
C SER A 325 -4.57 -19.56 -6.10
N ASP A 326 -3.61 -20.27 -6.67
CA ASP A 326 -3.03 -19.98 -7.97
C ASP A 326 -3.25 -21.17 -8.90
N SER A 327 -3.59 -20.89 -10.15
CA SER A 327 -3.64 -21.92 -11.18
C SER A 327 -2.28 -22.61 -11.32
N PRO A 328 -2.22 -23.95 -11.48
CA PRO A 328 -0.95 -24.69 -11.65
C PRO A 328 -0.10 -24.18 -12.82
N TRP A 329 -0.72 -23.53 -13.80
CA TRP A 329 -0.04 -22.90 -14.93
C TRP A 329 0.95 -21.80 -14.51
N PHE A 330 0.71 -21.11 -13.40
CA PHE A 330 1.67 -20.13 -12.88
C PHE A 330 2.91 -20.80 -12.26
N GLY A 331 2.75 -21.98 -11.67
CA GLY A 331 3.85 -22.81 -11.12
C GLY A 331 4.67 -23.56 -12.18
N ALA A 332 4.22 -23.54 -13.43
CA ALA A 332 4.79 -24.37 -14.48
C ALA A 332 6.00 -23.75 -15.20
N GLY A 333 6.33 -22.47 -14.89
CA GLY A 333 7.54 -21.81 -15.40
C GLY A 333 7.64 -21.64 -16.91
N PHE A 334 6.51 -21.67 -17.64
CA PHE A 334 6.53 -21.72 -19.10
C PHE A 334 6.48 -20.34 -19.77
N GLY A 335 7.63 -19.94 -20.31
CA GLY A 335 7.73 -19.05 -21.47
C GLY A 335 7.68 -19.81 -22.81
N ASN A 336 7.09 -21.01 -22.86
CA ASN A 336 6.96 -21.79 -24.10
C ASN A 336 5.49 -22.13 -24.36
N PRO A 337 4.94 -21.79 -25.56
CA PRO A 337 3.57 -22.12 -25.90
C PRO A 337 3.35 -23.64 -25.86
N ILE A 338 2.25 -24.04 -25.22
CA ILE A 338 1.76 -25.43 -25.15
C ILE A 338 1.42 -26.01 -26.54
N ASP A 339 1.40 -25.17 -27.57
CA ASP A 339 1.15 -25.55 -28.96
C ASP A 339 2.43 -25.97 -29.71
N ASP A 340 3.49 -26.40 -29.02
CA ASP A 340 4.53 -27.22 -29.66
C ASP A 340 4.03 -28.68 -29.76
N PRO A 341 3.62 -29.16 -30.95
CA PRO A 341 3.16 -30.53 -31.15
C PRO A 341 4.26 -31.58 -30.87
N THR A 342 5.48 -31.16 -30.55
CA THR A 342 6.62 -32.04 -30.22
C THR A 342 6.97 -32.09 -28.72
N ALA A 343 6.31 -31.32 -27.86
CA ALA A 343 6.59 -31.33 -26.42
C ALA A 343 6.05 -32.60 -25.72
N PRO A 344 6.89 -33.32 -24.93
CA PRO A 344 6.46 -34.54 -24.25
C PRO A 344 5.44 -34.25 -23.13
N LYS A 345 4.31 -34.96 -23.17
CA LYS A 345 3.11 -34.81 -22.29
C LYS A 345 3.32 -35.10 -20.78
N TRP A 346 4.54 -35.11 -20.26
CA TRP A 346 4.86 -35.71 -18.95
C TRP A 346 5.24 -34.74 -17.82
N CYS A 347 5.23 -33.42 -18.03
CA CYS A 347 5.43 -32.47 -16.93
C CYS A 347 4.10 -32.06 -16.29
N ILE A 348 3.50 -33.00 -15.54
CA ILE A 348 2.60 -32.69 -14.42
C ILE A 348 3.14 -33.49 -13.23
N ARG A 349 3.79 -32.81 -12.28
CA ARG A 349 3.93 -33.25 -10.90
C ARG A 349 3.91 -32.06 -9.98
#